data_AF-A0A954I245-F1
#
_entry.id   AF-A0A954I245-F1
#
_cell.length_a   1.000
_cell.length_b   1.000
_cell.length_c   1.000
_cell.angle_alpha   90.00
_cell.angle_beta   90.00
_cell.angle_gamma   90.00
#
_symmetry.space_group_name_H-M   'P 1'
#
loop_
_entity.id
_entity.type
_entity.pdbx_description
1 polymer ?
#
loop_
_entity_poly.entity_id
_entity_poly.type
_entity_poly.pdbx_seq_one_letter_code
_entity_poly.pdbx_strand_id
1 'polypeptide(L)'
;QAVLFLREWYMHPNGQIPAYEWNFSDVNPPVHAWACWRVYQMTGPPGARDRVFLARCFQKLLLNFTWWVNRKDVRGQHVFTGGFLGLDNIGIFDRSKPLPHGGHLEQADGTAWMAFYCSSMLSIAFELADGNPAYEDMASKFFEHYVAIARAMNSLDGTGLWDESDGFYYDHLHIGGRNVPLKIRSMVGIIPLFTVDVLYDRVIRQLPGFQKRMRWFLRHSQDLSTFMTYMEHRPPDDDSAGLHLLAIPTRRRLERILRYLLDEDEFLSPFGVRSLSKFHAEHPFVYRVNGEELRVAYTPGESDSGLFGGNSNWRGPIWFPLNYLLIEALERYHQFYGDRLRVECPTGSGQYMNLKQVADEIRTRLVRLFLSDQDGSRPCYARGERFRDDPHWRDLVLFYEYFHADTGRGLGASHQTGWTALVAPILEGLAQRRESPQSTSR
;
A
#
# COMPACT_ATOMS: atom_id res chain seq x y z
N GLN A 1 -4.18 -11.02 -19.21
CA GLN A 1 -4.85 -11.74 -18.11
C GLN A 1 -5.75 -10.84 -17.25
N ALA A 2 -5.44 -9.56 -17.00
CA ALA A 2 -6.25 -8.67 -16.14
C ALA A 2 -7.77 -8.62 -16.45
N VAL A 3 -8.16 -8.65 -17.74
CA VAL A 3 -9.59 -8.67 -18.14
C VAL A 3 -10.29 -9.98 -17.77
N LEU A 4 -9.57 -11.10 -17.63
CA LEU A 4 -10.14 -12.44 -17.42
C LEU A 4 -11.05 -12.46 -16.20
N PHE A 5 -10.55 -11.99 -15.05
CA PHE A 5 -11.29 -11.93 -13.80
C PHE A 5 -12.43 -10.89 -13.79
N LEU A 6 -12.48 -10.03 -14.81
CA LEU A 6 -13.53 -9.03 -15.00
C LEU A 6 -14.63 -9.49 -15.97
N ARG A 7 -14.48 -10.67 -16.59
CA ARG A 7 -15.49 -11.24 -17.50
C ARG A 7 -16.70 -11.74 -16.72
N GLU A 8 -17.82 -11.78 -17.41
CA GLU A 8 -19.16 -12.12 -16.89
C GLU A 8 -19.25 -13.52 -16.28
N TRP A 9 -18.34 -14.42 -16.67
CA TRP A 9 -18.27 -15.78 -16.15
C TRP A 9 -17.28 -15.97 -14.98
N TYR A 10 -16.47 -14.95 -14.66
CA TYR A 10 -15.58 -14.95 -13.48
C TYR A 10 -16.07 -13.98 -12.40
N MET A 11 -16.41 -12.74 -12.78
CA MET A 11 -16.98 -11.76 -11.87
C MET A 11 -18.42 -12.13 -11.55
N HIS A 12 -18.74 -12.27 -10.27
CA HIS A 12 -20.11 -12.50 -9.83
C HIS A 12 -21.01 -11.30 -10.21
N PRO A 13 -22.30 -11.49 -10.58
CA PRO A 13 -23.17 -10.40 -11.05
C PRO A 13 -23.34 -9.21 -10.08
N ASN A 14 -23.09 -9.42 -8.78
CA ASN A 14 -23.10 -8.35 -7.78
C ASN A 14 -21.81 -7.49 -7.76
N GLY A 15 -20.81 -7.80 -8.60
CA GLY A 15 -19.53 -7.13 -8.69
C GLY A 15 -18.36 -7.83 -7.96
N GLN A 16 -18.58 -8.90 -7.20
CA GLN A 16 -17.49 -9.61 -6.51
C GLN A 16 -16.52 -10.24 -7.51
N ILE A 17 -15.23 -10.01 -7.30
CA ILE A 17 -14.14 -10.71 -8.01
C ILE A 17 -13.72 -11.90 -7.14
N PRO A 18 -13.55 -13.11 -7.72
CA PRO A 18 -13.14 -14.29 -6.95
C PRO A 18 -11.73 -14.12 -6.36
N ALA A 19 -11.54 -14.58 -5.12
CA ALA A 19 -10.27 -14.42 -4.39
C ALA A 19 -9.19 -15.44 -4.78
N TYR A 20 -9.31 -16.70 -4.33
CA TYR A 20 -8.31 -17.77 -4.55
C TYR A 20 -8.98 -19.16 -4.49
N GLU A 21 -8.31 -20.22 -4.97
CA GLU A 21 -8.96 -21.50 -5.31
C GLU A 21 -9.66 -22.23 -4.15
N TRP A 22 -9.26 -22.00 -2.90
CA TRP A 22 -9.88 -22.62 -1.73
C TRP A 22 -10.98 -21.77 -1.07
N ASN A 23 -11.16 -20.50 -1.45
CA ASN A 23 -12.27 -19.67 -1.00
C ASN A 23 -12.55 -18.51 -1.97
N PHE A 24 -13.35 -18.74 -3.01
CA PHE A 24 -13.70 -17.70 -3.99
C PHE A 24 -14.47 -16.52 -3.40
N SER A 25 -15.14 -16.70 -2.27
CA SER A 25 -15.96 -15.65 -1.63
C SER A 25 -15.19 -14.78 -0.64
N ASP A 26 -13.92 -15.07 -0.38
CA ASP A 26 -13.07 -14.21 0.44
C ASP A 26 -12.73 -12.89 -0.27
N VAL A 27 -11.90 -12.09 0.39
CA VAL A 27 -11.55 -10.75 -0.05
C VAL A 27 -10.04 -10.57 -0.06
N ASN A 28 -9.53 -10.20 -1.23
CA ASN A 28 -8.15 -9.76 -1.41
C ASN A 28 -8.07 -8.24 -1.49
N PRO A 29 -6.89 -7.63 -1.26
CA PRO A 29 -6.67 -6.22 -1.52
C PRO A 29 -7.09 -5.84 -2.95
N PRO A 30 -7.94 -4.81 -3.14
CA PRO A 30 -8.50 -4.41 -4.44
C PRO A 30 -7.49 -3.67 -5.34
N VAL A 31 -6.30 -4.23 -5.54
CA VAL A 31 -5.23 -3.67 -6.39
C VAL A 31 -5.46 -3.85 -7.89
N HIS A 32 -6.59 -4.45 -8.29
CA HIS A 32 -6.90 -4.75 -9.69
C HIS A 32 -7.00 -3.50 -10.57
N ALA A 33 -7.53 -2.39 -10.05
CA ALA A 33 -7.59 -1.12 -10.79
C ALA A 33 -6.19 -0.56 -11.07
N TRP A 34 -5.32 -0.55 -10.05
CA TRP A 34 -3.91 -0.20 -10.20
C TRP A 34 -3.21 -1.12 -11.21
N ALA A 35 -3.42 -2.43 -11.14
CA ALA A 35 -2.81 -3.37 -12.08
C ALA A 35 -3.26 -3.12 -13.53
N CYS A 36 -4.56 -2.86 -13.75
CA CYS A 36 -5.07 -2.49 -15.08
C CYS A 36 -4.46 -1.18 -15.58
N TRP A 37 -4.30 -0.19 -14.70
CA TRP A 37 -3.64 1.08 -15.04
C TRP A 37 -2.18 0.87 -15.44
N ARG A 38 -1.42 0.06 -14.71
CA ARG A 38 -0.01 -0.25 -15.06
C ARG A 38 0.11 -1.00 -16.38
N VAL A 39 -0.75 -2.00 -16.61
CA VAL A 39 -0.78 -2.72 -17.90
C VAL A 39 -1.12 -1.77 -19.04
N TYR A 40 -2.11 -0.90 -18.88
CA TYR A 40 -2.45 0.13 -19.87
C TYR A 40 -1.24 1.01 -20.23
N GLN A 41 -0.50 1.48 -19.23
CA GLN A 41 0.69 2.30 -19.43
C GLN A 41 1.79 1.59 -20.23
N MET A 42 1.84 0.26 -20.16
CA MET A 42 2.79 -0.60 -20.89
C MET A 42 2.35 -0.94 -22.31
N THR A 43 1.10 -0.66 -22.71
CA THR A 43 0.60 -0.99 -24.06
C THR A 43 1.17 -0.10 -25.17
N GLY A 44 1.76 1.04 -24.82
CA GLY A 44 2.35 1.98 -25.77
C GLY A 44 2.76 3.30 -25.13
N PRO A 45 3.40 4.20 -25.92
CA PRO A 45 3.71 5.55 -25.47
C PRO A 45 2.43 6.38 -25.23
N PRO A 46 2.49 7.46 -24.43
CA PRO A 46 1.36 8.38 -24.27
C PRO A 46 0.72 8.77 -25.61
N GLY A 47 -0.62 8.73 -25.69
CA GLY A 47 -1.38 8.98 -26.92
C GLY A 47 -1.59 7.77 -27.85
N ALA A 48 -0.83 6.68 -27.69
CA ALA A 48 -0.94 5.46 -28.51
C ALA A 48 -1.26 4.20 -27.70
N ARG A 49 -1.72 4.36 -26.46
CA ARG A 49 -2.08 3.26 -25.55
C ARG A 49 -3.47 2.70 -25.84
N ASP A 50 -3.71 1.47 -25.40
CA ASP A 50 -4.99 0.77 -25.60
C ASP A 50 -6.10 1.30 -24.67
N ARG A 51 -6.73 2.40 -25.09
CA ARG A 51 -7.85 3.02 -24.36
C ARG A 51 -9.10 2.14 -24.33
N VAL A 52 -9.26 1.22 -25.29
CA VAL A 52 -10.39 0.28 -25.33
C VAL A 52 -10.25 -0.75 -24.21
N PHE A 53 -9.05 -1.33 -24.03
CA PHE A 53 -8.73 -2.18 -22.88
C PHE A 53 -9.05 -1.45 -21.57
N LEU A 54 -8.60 -0.21 -21.43
CA LEU A 54 -8.76 0.54 -20.20
C LEU A 54 -10.24 0.84 -19.90
N ALA A 55 -11.01 1.25 -20.90
CA ALA A 55 -12.45 1.47 -20.77
C ALA A 55 -13.20 0.20 -20.38
N ARG A 56 -12.85 -0.96 -20.97
CA ARG A 56 -13.46 -2.26 -20.61
C ARG A 56 -13.20 -2.61 -19.14
N CYS A 57 -11.98 -2.43 -18.67
CA CYS A 57 -11.64 -2.67 -17.28
C CYS A 57 -12.38 -1.71 -16.35
N PHE A 58 -12.41 -0.40 -16.67
CA PHE A 58 -13.05 0.62 -15.86
C PHE A 58 -14.53 0.31 -15.56
N GLN A 59 -15.31 -0.06 -16.58
CA GLN A 59 -16.74 -0.36 -16.40
C GLN A 59 -16.98 -1.55 -15.47
N LYS A 60 -16.13 -2.59 -15.54
CA LYS A 60 -16.23 -3.77 -14.67
C LYS A 60 -15.76 -3.48 -13.25
N LEU A 61 -14.69 -2.70 -13.12
CA LEU A 61 -14.17 -2.26 -11.83
C LEU A 61 -15.16 -1.33 -11.11
N LEU A 62 -15.98 -0.56 -11.83
CA LEU A 62 -17.07 0.20 -11.20
C LEU A 62 -18.09 -0.69 -10.48
N LEU A 63 -18.43 -1.85 -11.07
CA LEU A 63 -19.31 -2.84 -10.42
C LEU A 63 -18.65 -3.39 -9.16
N ASN A 64 -17.37 -3.73 -9.24
CA ASN A 64 -16.62 -4.23 -8.10
C ASN A 64 -16.44 -3.18 -6.99
N PHE A 65 -16.16 -1.93 -7.33
CA PHE A 65 -16.11 -0.84 -6.36
C PHE A 65 -17.45 -0.68 -5.64
N THR A 66 -18.56 -0.75 -6.38
CA THR A 66 -19.91 -0.65 -5.81
C THR A 66 -20.21 -1.84 -4.88
N TRP A 67 -19.74 -3.04 -5.22
CA TRP A 67 -19.82 -4.20 -4.33
C TRP A 67 -19.10 -3.94 -3.00
N TRP A 68 -17.87 -3.41 -3.06
CA TRP A 68 -17.09 -3.09 -1.86
C TRP A 68 -17.81 -2.09 -0.95
N VAL A 69 -18.28 -0.98 -1.51
CA VAL A 69 -19.02 0.05 -0.76
C VAL A 69 -20.26 -0.54 -0.09
N ASN A 70 -20.97 -1.46 -0.74
CA ASN A 70 -22.20 -2.03 -0.17
C ASN A 70 -21.97 -3.20 0.79
N ARG A 71 -20.85 -3.91 0.69
CA ARG A 71 -20.62 -5.18 1.43
C ARG A 71 -19.56 -5.09 2.50
N LYS A 72 -18.70 -4.08 2.44
CA LYS A 72 -17.51 -3.98 3.28
C LYS A 72 -17.43 -2.67 4.06
N ASP A 73 -18.33 -1.71 3.83
CA ASP A 73 -18.54 -0.54 4.71
C ASP A 73 -19.73 -0.83 5.65
N VAL A 74 -19.47 -1.51 6.76
CA VAL A 74 -20.52 -2.06 7.65
C VAL A 74 -21.43 -0.97 8.22
N ARG A 75 -20.87 0.20 8.51
CA ARG A 75 -21.60 1.34 9.08
C ARG A 75 -22.13 2.32 8.03
N GLY A 76 -21.74 2.17 6.76
CA GLY A 76 -22.01 3.15 5.72
C GLY A 76 -21.33 4.50 5.99
N GLN A 77 -20.16 4.47 6.65
CA GLN A 77 -19.43 5.65 7.12
C GLN A 77 -18.02 5.74 6.55
N HIS A 78 -17.76 5.00 5.46
CA HIS A 78 -16.49 5.02 4.71
C HIS A 78 -15.29 4.49 5.49
N VAL A 79 -15.55 3.62 6.48
CA VAL A 79 -14.56 2.81 7.17
C VAL A 79 -14.88 1.35 6.90
N PHE A 80 -13.91 0.63 6.36
CA PHE A 80 -14.14 -0.67 5.75
C PHE A 80 -13.67 -1.82 6.64
N THR A 81 -14.39 -2.93 6.53
CA THR A 81 -14.07 -4.24 7.09
C THR A 81 -13.84 -5.18 5.89
N GLY A 82 -12.58 -5.38 5.51
CA GLY A 82 -12.19 -6.24 4.39
C GLY A 82 -12.10 -7.73 4.74
N GLY A 83 -11.88 -8.08 6.01
CA GLY A 83 -11.60 -9.46 6.42
C GLY A 83 -10.13 -9.84 6.19
N PHE A 84 -9.89 -10.95 5.49
CA PHE A 84 -8.57 -11.55 5.26
C PHE A 84 -7.53 -10.60 4.66
N LEU A 85 -7.83 -9.97 3.52
CA LEU A 85 -6.96 -9.03 2.80
C LEU A 85 -5.52 -9.52 2.55
N GLY A 86 -5.28 -10.83 2.56
CA GLY A 86 -3.97 -11.43 2.28
C GLY A 86 -2.91 -11.23 3.37
N LEU A 87 -3.31 -10.78 4.57
CA LEU A 87 -2.42 -10.56 5.73
C LEU A 87 -2.79 -11.51 6.87
N ASP A 88 -2.76 -12.80 6.58
CA ASP A 88 -3.34 -13.92 7.32
C ASP A 88 -3.26 -13.80 8.85
N ASN A 89 -2.04 -13.74 9.39
CA ASN A 89 -1.78 -13.76 10.82
C ASN A 89 -1.36 -12.39 11.39
N ILE A 90 -1.55 -11.28 10.67
CA ILE A 90 -1.01 -9.97 11.08
C ILE A 90 -1.61 -9.45 12.41
N GLY A 91 -2.85 -9.84 12.72
CA GLY A 91 -3.56 -9.43 13.92
C GLY A 91 -3.75 -10.54 14.94
N ILE A 92 -4.55 -10.24 15.97
CA ILE A 92 -4.95 -11.19 17.03
C ILE A 92 -6.17 -12.05 16.64
N PHE A 93 -6.94 -11.64 15.63
CA PHE A 93 -8.16 -12.34 15.20
C PHE A 93 -7.99 -12.88 13.78
N ASP A 94 -8.63 -14.02 13.51
CA ASP A 94 -9.00 -14.40 12.15
C ASP A 94 -10.05 -13.40 11.66
N ARG A 95 -9.60 -12.47 10.81
CA ARG A 95 -10.40 -11.33 10.32
C ARG A 95 -11.60 -11.77 9.48
N SER A 96 -11.64 -13.01 9.03
CA SER A 96 -12.74 -13.56 8.23
C SER A 96 -13.81 -14.27 9.07
N LYS A 97 -13.63 -14.36 10.39
CA LYS A 97 -14.58 -15.01 11.31
C LYS A 97 -15.29 -14.01 12.22
N PRO A 98 -16.50 -14.37 12.73
CA PRO A 98 -17.16 -13.58 13.77
C PRO A 98 -16.26 -13.40 14.99
N LEU A 99 -16.27 -12.20 15.57
CA LEU A 99 -15.50 -11.89 16.76
C LEU A 99 -16.13 -12.53 18.01
N PRO A 100 -15.34 -12.95 19.01
CA PRO A 100 -15.83 -13.73 20.16
C PRO A 100 -16.94 -13.08 21.01
N HIS A 101 -17.10 -11.75 20.96
CA HIS A 101 -18.10 -10.99 21.73
C HIS A 101 -19.13 -10.28 20.83
N GLY A 102 -19.17 -10.64 19.54
CA GLY A 102 -19.83 -9.81 18.53
C GLY A 102 -19.07 -8.50 18.28
N GLY A 103 -19.72 -7.57 17.59
CA GLY A 103 -19.05 -6.37 17.07
C GLY A 103 -18.37 -6.62 15.72
N HIS A 104 -17.52 -5.69 15.30
CA HIS A 104 -16.76 -5.79 14.06
C HIS A 104 -15.39 -5.11 14.19
N LEU A 105 -14.49 -5.46 13.27
CA LEU A 105 -13.17 -4.87 13.16
C LEU A 105 -13.19 -3.81 12.06
N GLU A 106 -12.95 -2.56 12.43
CA GLU A 106 -12.68 -1.48 11.49
C GLU A 106 -11.20 -1.53 11.11
N GLN A 107 -10.94 -1.75 9.82
CA GLN A 107 -9.60 -2.08 9.34
C GLN A 107 -8.96 -0.88 8.64
N ALA A 108 -7.79 -0.46 9.14
CA ALA A 108 -7.05 0.66 8.58
C ALA A 108 -6.53 0.32 7.17
N ASP A 109 -6.03 -0.88 6.96
CA ASP A 109 -5.61 -1.37 5.65
C ASP A 109 -6.79 -1.51 4.69
N GLY A 110 -7.89 -2.14 5.11
CA GLY A 110 -9.10 -2.27 4.31
C GLY A 110 -9.66 -0.93 3.84
N THR A 111 -9.65 0.06 4.73
CA THR A 111 -10.09 1.43 4.44
C THR A 111 -9.13 2.13 3.49
N ALA A 112 -7.83 2.03 3.72
CA ALA A 112 -6.80 2.59 2.85
C ALA A 112 -6.81 1.95 1.46
N TRP A 113 -7.04 0.64 1.34
CA TRP A 113 -7.14 -0.01 0.04
C TRP A 113 -8.32 0.52 -0.80
N MET A 114 -9.42 0.91 -0.17
CA MET A 114 -10.54 1.53 -0.89
C MET A 114 -10.22 2.96 -1.35
N ALA A 115 -9.43 3.72 -0.58
CA ALA A 115 -8.88 4.98 -1.06
C ALA A 115 -7.86 4.78 -2.21
N PHE A 116 -7.00 3.75 -2.13
CA PHE A 116 -6.10 3.37 -3.22
C PHE A 116 -6.88 3.01 -4.51
N TYR A 117 -8.00 2.30 -4.35
CA TYR A 117 -8.93 2.00 -5.45
C TYR A 117 -9.51 3.31 -6.02
N CYS A 118 -10.03 4.21 -5.18
CA CYS A 118 -10.55 5.51 -5.62
C CYS A 118 -9.51 6.29 -6.43
N SER A 119 -8.27 6.42 -5.93
CA SER A 119 -7.19 7.11 -6.64
C SER A 119 -6.88 6.44 -7.99
N SER A 120 -6.77 5.11 -8.02
CA SER A 120 -6.53 4.38 -9.27
C SER A 120 -7.65 4.64 -10.30
N MET A 121 -8.92 4.57 -9.87
CA MET A 121 -10.06 4.81 -10.75
C MET A 121 -10.18 6.29 -11.16
N LEU A 122 -9.77 7.23 -10.31
CA LEU A 122 -9.68 8.65 -10.65
C LEU A 122 -8.67 8.89 -11.76
N SER A 123 -7.46 8.33 -11.62
CA SER A 123 -6.42 8.38 -12.66
C SER A 123 -6.90 7.80 -14.00
N ILE A 124 -7.59 6.65 -13.96
CA ILE A 124 -8.19 6.03 -15.15
C ILE A 124 -9.29 6.92 -15.75
N ALA A 125 -10.15 7.51 -14.92
CA ALA A 125 -11.23 8.38 -15.37
C ALA A 125 -10.69 9.64 -16.06
N PHE A 126 -9.62 10.25 -15.54
CA PHE A 126 -8.95 11.37 -16.22
C PHE A 126 -8.39 10.98 -17.58
N GLU A 127 -7.73 9.82 -17.70
CA GLU A 127 -7.23 9.33 -18.99
C GLU A 127 -8.37 9.09 -19.99
N LEU A 128 -9.50 8.56 -19.53
CA LEU A 128 -10.65 8.25 -20.40
C LEU A 128 -11.52 9.46 -20.71
N ALA A 129 -11.43 10.54 -19.93
CA ALA A 129 -12.21 11.76 -20.14
C ALA A 129 -11.79 12.54 -21.40
N ASP A 130 -10.55 12.37 -21.87
CA ASP A 130 -10.09 12.94 -23.14
C ASP A 130 -10.91 12.41 -24.33
N GLY A 131 -11.76 13.25 -24.91
CA GLY A 131 -12.70 12.87 -25.97
C GLY A 131 -13.97 12.15 -25.51
N ASN A 132 -14.20 12.00 -24.19
CA ASN A 132 -15.45 11.46 -23.67
C ASN A 132 -15.82 12.06 -22.29
N PRO A 133 -16.67 13.11 -22.25
CA PRO A 133 -17.00 13.81 -21.01
C PRO A 133 -17.75 12.97 -19.98
N ALA A 134 -18.30 11.79 -20.33
CA ALA A 134 -18.96 10.93 -19.35
C ALA A 134 -18.00 10.44 -18.24
N TYR A 135 -16.71 10.31 -18.54
CA TYR A 135 -15.72 9.93 -17.53
C TYR A 135 -15.37 11.07 -16.57
N GLU A 136 -15.70 12.32 -16.91
CA GLU A 136 -15.53 13.48 -16.04
C GLU A 136 -16.47 13.43 -14.81
N ASP A 137 -17.71 13.00 -15.01
CA ASP A 137 -18.66 12.73 -13.92
C ASP A 137 -18.10 11.64 -12.99
N MET A 138 -17.52 10.60 -13.57
CA MET A 138 -16.93 9.51 -12.80
C MET A 138 -15.68 9.93 -12.03
N ALA A 139 -14.84 10.79 -12.60
CA ALA A 139 -13.71 11.37 -11.90
C ALA A 139 -14.19 12.12 -10.64
N SER A 140 -15.28 12.89 -10.75
CA SER A 140 -15.86 13.60 -9.61
C SER A 140 -16.31 12.63 -8.50
N LYS A 141 -16.97 11.52 -8.88
CA LYS A 141 -17.38 10.47 -7.93
C LYS A 141 -16.19 9.89 -7.15
N PHE A 142 -15.11 9.50 -7.84
CA PHE A 142 -13.96 8.87 -7.19
C PHE A 142 -13.18 9.86 -6.33
N PHE A 143 -13.08 11.13 -6.75
CA PHE A 143 -12.51 12.19 -5.92
C PHE A 143 -13.32 12.38 -4.62
N GLU A 144 -14.64 12.53 -4.71
CA GLU A 144 -15.50 12.73 -3.54
C GLU A 144 -15.45 11.53 -2.58
N HIS A 145 -15.49 10.30 -3.09
CA HIS A 145 -15.33 9.09 -2.27
C HIS A 145 -13.95 9.02 -1.61
N TYR A 146 -12.88 9.34 -2.33
CA TYR A 146 -11.53 9.38 -1.75
C TYR A 146 -11.50 10.31 -0.54
N VAL A 147 -12.02 11.52 -0.70
CA VAL A 147 -12.01 12.52 0.37
C VAL A 147 -12.89 12.08 1.55
N ALA A 148 -14.05 11.45 1.28
CA ALA A 148 -14.91 10.92 2.33
C ALA A 148 -14.22 9.82 3.15
N ILE A 149 -13.48 8.91 2.49
CA ILE A 149 -12.67 7.87 3.16
C ILE A 149 -11.56 8.52 3.98
N ALA A 150 -10.82 9.46 3.40
CA ALA A 150 -9.74 10.15 4.08
C ALA A 150 -10.24 10.92 5.31
N ARG A 151 -11.41 11.57 5.24
CA ARG A 151 -12.03 12.20 6.41
C ARG A 151 -12.39 11.14 7.47
N ALA A 152 -13.13 10.10 7.10
CA ALA A 152 -13.58 9.07 8.04
C ALA A 152 -12.40 8.41 8.77
N MET A 153 -11.38 8.01 8.03
CA MET A 153 -10.17 7.39 8.57
C MET A 153 -9.39 8.28 9.55
N ASN A 154 -9.60 9.59 9.51
CA ASN A 154 -8.86 10.57 10.29
C ASN A 154 -9.70 11.32 11.35
N SER A 155 -11.03 11.12 11.38
CA SER A 155 -11.93 11.90 12.23
C SER A 155 -13.18 11.16 12.72
N LEU A 156 -13.53 9.99 12.18
CA LEU A 156 -14.72 9.25 12.59
C LEU A 156 -14.65 8.94 14.09
N ASP A 157 -15.76 9.12 14.81
CA ASP A 157 -15.82 8.94 16.26
C ASP A 157 -14.74 9.74 17.03
N GLY A 158 -14.34 10.89 16.47
CA GLY A 158 -13.41 11.87 17.05
C GLY A 158 -11.99 11.79 16.51
N THR A 159 -11.43 10.58 16.31
CA THR A 159 -10.03 10.39 15.92
C THR A 159 -9.84 9.56 14.65
N GLY A 160 -10.90 8.91 14.15
CA GLY A 160 -10.82 7.92 13.10
C GLY A 160 -10.03 6.70 13.55
N LEU A 161 -9.16 6.22 12.68
CA LEU A 161 -8.23 5.10 12.93
C LEU A 161 -6.82 5.59 13.31
N TRP A 162 -6.66 6.90 13.54
CA TRP A 162 -5.39 7.52 13.90
C TRP A 162 -5.25 7.67 15.41
N ASP A 163 -4.19 7.10 15.99
CA ASP A 163 -3.83 7.34 17.38
C ASP A 163 -2.88 8.54 17.47
N GLU A 164 -3.34 9.64 18.08
CA GLU A 164 -2.54 10.86 18.20
C GLU A 164 -1.37 10.73 19.17
N SER A 165 -1.44 9.83 20.15
CA SER A 165 -0.38 9.61 21.14
C SER A 165 0.81 8.92 20.48
N ASP A 166 0.54 7.83 19.77
CA ASP A 166 1.56 7.03 19.11
C ASP A 166 1.95 7.65 17.76
N GLY A 167 1.02 8.33 17.09
CA GLY A 167 1.27 8.88 15.76
C GLY A 167 1.26 7.81 14.68
N PHE A 168 0.31 6.90 14.77
CA PHE A 168 0.21 5.72 13.92
C PHE A 168 -1.26 5.35 13.67
N TYR A 169 -1.52 4.67 12.56
CA TYR A 169 -2.85 4.13 12.27
C TYR A 169 -2.99 2.71 12.82
N TYR A 170 -4.14 2.41 13.41
CA TYR A 170 -4.44 1.08 13.95
C TYR A 170 -5.82 0.60 13.52
N ASP A 171 -6.00 -0.71 13.49
CA ASP A 171 -7.33 -1.29 13.42
C ASP A 171 -8.08 -1.01 14.72
N HIS A 172 -9.38 -0.77 14.62
CA HIS A 172 -10.23 -0.51 15.77
C HIS A 172 -11.23 -1.64 15.96
N LEU A 173 -11.28 -2.18 17.17
CA LEU A 173 -12.31 -3.12 17.59
C LEU A 173 -13.54 -2.32 18.03
N HIS A 174 -14.63 -2.39 17.26
CA HIS A 174 -15.90 -1.77 17.63
C HIS A 174 -16.76 -2.79 18.39
N ILE A 175 -16.80 -2.65 19.72
CA ILE A 175 -17.48 -3.59 20.63
C ILE A 175 -18.25 -2.83 21.71
N GLY A 176 -19.52 -3.19 21.94
CA GLY A 176 -20.34 -2.56 22.98
C GLY A 176 -20.49 -1.04 22.84
N GLY A 177 -20.47 -0.53 21.60
CA GLY A 177 -20.53 0.91 21.30
C GLY A 177 -19.23 1.68 21.60
N ARG A 178 -18.12 0.97 21.83
CA ARG A 178 -16.79 1.57 22.06
C ARG A 178 -15.84 1.15 20.95
N ASN A 179 -14.94 2.06 20.60
CA ASN A 179 -13.81 1.78 19.72
C ASN A 179 -12.56 1.56 20.55
N VAL A 180 -11.94 0.39 20.39
CA VAL A 180 -10.69 0.03 21.06
C VAL A 180 -9.58 -0.09 20.01
N PRO A 181 -8.58 0.80 19.98
CA PRO A 181 -7.46 0.67 19.06
C PRO A 181 -6.63 -0.58 19.38
N LEU A 182 -6.40 -1.41 18.39
CA LEU A 182 -5.48 -2.54 18.47
C LEU A 182 -4.07 -2.03 18.15
N LYS A 183 -3.33 -1.62 19.20
CA LYS A 183 -2.00 -0.99 19.12
C LYS A 183 -0.89 -1.96 18.69
N ILE A 184 -1.04 -2.50 17.48
CA ILE A 184 -0.10 -3.39 16.81
C ILE A 184 0.54 -2.57 15.69
N ARG A 185 1.81 -2.19 15.88
CA ARG A 185 2.62 -1.49 14.87
C ARG A 185 2.98 -2.47 13.75
N SER A 186 2.06 -2.60 12.81
CA SER A 186 2.17 -3.47 11.65
C SER A 186 2.06 -2.70 10.35
N MET A 187 2.29 -3.40 9.24
CA MET A 187 2.09 -2.90 7.89
C MET A 187 0.68 -2.35 7.66
N VAL A 188 -0.31 -2.79 8.44
CA VAL A 188 -1.68 -2.26 8.42
C VAL A 188 -1.71 -0.75 8.64
N GLY A 189 -0.87 -0.23 9.56
CA GLY A 189 -0.76 1.21 9.80
C GLY A 189 0.14 1.97 8.83
N ILE A 190 0.85 1.25 7.95
CA ILE A 190 1.72 1.80 6.89
C ILE A 190 1.00 1.87 5.55
N ILE A 191 0.09 0.94 5.24
CA ILE A 191 -0.71 0.91 4.00
C ILE A 191 -1.43 2.24 3.69
N PRO A 192 -1.87 3.07 4.67
CA PRO A 192 -2.41 4.41 4.39
C PRO A 192 -1.43 5.36 3.67
N LEU A 193 -0.12 5.09 3.71
CA LEU A 193 0.87 5.83 2.94
C LEU A 193 0.83 5.49 1.44
N PHE A 194 0.30 4.32 1.06
CA PHE A 194 0.27 3.89 -0.33
C PHE A 194 -0.76 4.66 -1.16
N THR A 195 -1.74 5.27 -0.48
CA THR A 195 -2.83 6.02 -1.08
C THR A 195 -2.35 7.43 -1.39
N VAL A 196 -1.51 7.56 -2.42
CA VAL A 196 -0.98 8.85 -2.84
C VAL A 196 -1.10 9.02 -4.34
N ASP A 197 -1.64 10.16 -4.76
CA ASP A 197 -1.77 10.53 -6.17
C ASP A 197 -1.47 12.00 -6.41
N VAL A 198 -0.93 12.32 -7.58
CA VAL A 198 -0.60 13.70 -7.98
C VAL A 198 -1.49 14.08 -9.14
N LEU A 199 -2.41 15.02 -8.90
CA LEU A 199 -3.27 15.57 -9.94
C LEU A 199 -2.61 16.83 -10.51
N TYR A 200 -2.54 16.91 -11.83
CA TYR A 200 -1.94 18.04 -12.50
C TYR A 200 -3.03 19.05 -12.88
N ASP A 201 -2.81 20.33 -12.57
CA ASP A 201 -3.76 21.39 -12.89
C ASP A 201 -4.00 21.49 -14.40
N ARG A 202 -3.01 21.19 -15.24
CA ARG A 202 -3.18 21.10 -16.70
C ARG A 202 -4.26 20.10 -17.13
N VAL A 203 -4.40 18.97 -16.43
CA VAL A 203 -5.41 17.95 -16.71
C VAL A 203 -6.76 18.42 -16.16
N ILE A 204 -6.77 18.97 -14.94
CA ILE A 204 -7.99 19.48 -14.30
C ILE A 204 -8.61 20.62 -15.13
N ARG A 205 -7.81 21.52 -15.70
CA ARG A 205 -8.28 22.63 -16.56
C ARG A 205 -8.96 22.16 -17.84
N GLN A 206 -8.62 20.97 -18.34
CA GLN A 206 -9.27 20.36 -19.51
C GLN A 206 -10.63 19.73 -19.15
N LEU A 207 -10.95 19.62 -17.86
CA LEU A 207 -12.15 18.99 -17.32
C LEU A 207 -12.96 20.01 -16.49
N PRO A 208 -13.71 20.93 -17.13
CA PRO A 208 -14.35 22.06 -16.46
C PRO A 208 -15.47 21.67 -15.47
N GLY A 209 -16.23 20.62 -15.77
CA GLY A 209 -17.24 20.05 -14.88
C GLY A 209 -16.63 19.40 -13.62
N PHE A 210 -15.53 18.65 -13.76
CA PHE A 210 -14.77 18.13 -12.64
C PHE A 210 -14.17 19.27 -11.82
N GLN A 211 -13.49 20.23 -12.47
CA GLN A 211 -12.90 21.38 -11.79
C GLN A 211 -13.93 22.18 -10.99
N LYS A 212 -15.13 22.40 -11.55
CA LYS A 212 -16.24 23.07 -10.87
C LYS A 212 -16.69 22.30 -9.63
N ARG A 213 -16.90 20.98 -9.75
CA ARG A 213 -17.32 20.12 -8.63
C ARG A 213 -16.26 20.02 -7.55
N MET A 214 -15.00 19.78 -7.94
CA MET A 214 -13.84 19.78 -7.03
C MET A 214 -13.77 21.08 -6.24
N ARG A 215 -13.79 22.25 -6.90
CA ARG A 215 -13.76 23.55 -6.21
C ARG A 215 -14.98 23.78 -5.32
N TRP A 216 -16.16 23.35 -5.75
CA TRP A 216 -17.35 23.43 -4.91
C TRP A 216 -17.18 22.58 -3.64
N PHE A 217 -16.75 21.34 -3.79
CA PHE A 217 -16.55 20.41 -2.68
C PHE A 217 -15.51 20.91 -1.68
N LEU A 218 -14.37 21.40 -2.17
CA LEU A 218 -13.30 21.98 -1.34
C LEU A 218 -13.77 23.21 -0.55
N ARG A 219 -14.55 24.12 -1.18
CA ARG A 219 -15.07 25.31 -0.48
C ARG A 219 -16.05 24.97 0.64
N HIS A 220 -16.83 23.91 0.48
CA HIS A 220 -17.84 23.48 1.47
C HIS A 220 -17.30 22.47 2.48
N SER A 221 -16.02 22.11 2.37
CA SER A 221 -15.33 21.18 3.27
C SER A 221 -14.12 21.90 3.88
N GLN A 222 -14.39 22.89 4.74
CA GLN A 222 -13.37 23.80 5.29
C GLN A 222 -12.35 23.11 6.22
N ASP A 223 -12.60 21.86 6.60
CA ASP A 223 -11.81 21.06 7.54
C ASP A 223 -10.88 20.03 6.85
N LEU A 224 -10.87 19.95 5.51
CA LEU A 224 -10.14 18.90 4.79
C LEU A 224 -8.64 18.89 5.07
N SER A 225 -8.02 20.07 5.17
CA SER A 225 -6.59 20.20 5.46
C SER A 225 -6.21 19.69 6.86
N THR A 226 -7.18 19.58 7.78
CA THR A 226 -6.99 19.00 9.11
C THR A 226 -6.84 17.48 9.03
N PHE A 227 -7.55 16.85 8.09
CA PHE A 227 -7.67 15.40 8.03
C PHE A 227 -6.76 14.77 6.99
N MET A 228 -6.55 15.41 5.86
CA MET A 228 -5.78 14.86 4.75
C MET A 228 -4.88 15.90 4.11
N THR A 229 -3.83 15.46 3.42
CA THR A 229 -3.10 16.38 2.55
C THR A 229 -3.85 16.52 1.23
N TYR A 230 -4.36 17.74 1.04
CA TYR A 230 -4.72 18.31 -0.25
C TYR A 230 -4.07 19.69 -0.33
N MET A 231 -3.01 19.80 -1.13
CA MET A 231 -2.23 21.03 -1.24
C MET A 231 -1.94 21.35 -2.69
N GLU A 232 -2.04 22.63 -3.04
CA GLU A 232 -1.56 23.18 -4.31
C GLU A 232 -0.08 23.54 -4.14
N HIS A 233 0.80 22.91 -4.92
CA HIS A 233 2.15 23.40 -5.12
C HIS A 233 2.22 24.06 -6.50
N ARG A 234 2.73 25.29 -6.56
CA ARG A 234 3.12 25.91 -7.83
C ARG A 234 4.63 25.71 -7.99
N PRO A 235 5.09 24.98 -9.03
CA PRO A 235 6.48 24.96 -9.44
C PRO A 235 6.94 26.41 -9.70
N PRO A 236 8.12 26.81 -9.22
CA PRO A 236 8.60 28.18 -9.39
C PRO A 236 8.82 28.61 -10.85
N ASP A 237 8.96 27.66 -11.79
CA ASP A 237 9.42 27.92 -13.16
C ASP A 237 8.32 27.73 -14.24
N ASP A 238 7.06 27.53 -13.86
CA ASP A 238 5.95 27.43 -14.83
C ASP A 238 4.65 28.01 -14.26
N ASP A 239 4.26 29.19 -14.76
CA ASP A 239 3.01 29.89 -14.44
C ASP A 239 1.75 29.06 -14.79
N SER A 240 1.89 27.90 -15.44
CA SER A 240 0.78 27.07 -15.90
C SER A 240 0.56 25.74 -15.13
N ALA A 241 1.48 25.28 -14.29
CA ALA A 241 1.49 23.88 -13.83
C ALA A 241 1.37 23.67 -12.31
N GLY A 242 0.21 23.96 -11.71
CA GLY A 242 -0.06 23.55 -10.32
C GLY A 242 -0.11 22.02 -10.16
N LEU A 243 0.38 21.50 -9.04
CA LEU A 243 0.20 20.11 -8.61
C LEU A 243 -0.74 20.07 -7.40
N HIS A 244 -1.62 19.08 -7.37
CA HIS A 244 -2.45 18.75 -6.21
C HIS A 244 -2.11 17.35 -5.71
N LEU A 245 -1.73 17.23 -4.44
CA LEU A 245 -1.52 15.93 -3.81
C LEU A 245 -2.83 15.42 -3.22
N LEU A 246 -3.22 14.18 -3.49
CA LEU A 246 -4.18 13.43 -2.68
C LEU A 246 -3.41 12.44 -1.84
N ALA A 247 -3.51 12.57 -0.51
CA ALA A 247 -2.93 11.62 0.43
C ALA A 247 -3.78 11.53 1.70
N ILE A 248 -4.04 10.31 2.20
CA ILE A 248 -4.76 10.10 3.47
C ILE A 248 -4.05 10.79 4.63
N PRO A 249 -2.75 10.52 4.91
CA PRO A 249 -2.07 11.21 5.99
C PRO A 249 -1.83 12.67 5.61
N THR A 250 -1.98 13.57 6.58
CA THR A 250 -1.40 14.91 6.44
C THR A 250 0.12 14.81 6.42
N ARG A 251 0.82 15.85 5.91
CA ARG A 251 2.30 15.93 5.97
C ARG A 251 2.85 15.61 7.37
N ARG A 252 2.23 16.16 8.42
CA ARG A 252 2.64 15.90 9.83
C ARG A 252 2.50 14.43 10.19
N ARG A 253 1.40 13.78 9.77
CA ARG A 253 1.18 12.34 10.01
C ARG A 253 2.15 11.47 9.21
N LEU A 254 2.41 11.84 7.95
CA LEU A 254 3.43 11.20 7.11
C LEU A 254 4.80 11.24 7.81
N GLU A 255 5.26 12.41 8.25
CA GLU A 255 6.54 12.56 8.95
C GLU A 255 6.60 11.74 10.24
N ARG A 256 5.49 11.61 10.99
CA ARG A 256 5.44 10.76 12.19
C ARG A 256 5.54 9.27 11.87
N ILE A 257 4.81 8.80 10.85
CA ILE A 257 4.89 7.39 10.43
C ILE A 257 6.29 7.07 9.89
N LEU A 258 6.89 7.98 9.11
CA LEU A 258 8.23 7.77 8.55
C LEU A 258 9.31 7.59 9.64
N ARG A 259 9.15 8.18 10.83
CA ARG A 259 10.06 7.92 11.95
C ARG A 259 10.08 6.45 12.34
N TYR A 260 8.92 5.79 12.42
CA TYR A 260 8.84 4.35 12.70
C TYR A 260 9.28 3.52 11.49
N LEU A 261 8.82 3.89 10.29
CA LEU A 261 9.10 3.15 9.06
C LEU A 261 10.61 3.02 8.80
N LEU A 262 11.36 4.09 9.08
CA LEU A 262 12.78 4.24 8.75
C LEU A 262 13.71 3.94 9.94
N ASP A 263 13.16 3.52 11.08
CA ASP A 263 13.92 3.11 12.26
C ASP A 263 14.27 1.61 12.18
N GLU A 264 15.55 1.30 12.37
CA GLU A 264 16.07 -0.07 12.25
C GLU A 264 15.64 -0.99 13.40
N ASP A 265 15.27 -0.41 14.55
CA ASP A 265 14.69 -1.11 15.71
C ASP A 265 13.15 -1.19 15.65
N GLU A 266 12.55 -0.61 14.61
CA GLU A 266 11.13 -0.77 14.29
C GLU A 266 10.98 -1.50 12.96
N PHE A 267 10.74 -0.80 11.85
CA PHE A 267 10.36 -1.40 10.57
C PHE A 267 11.50 -1.57 9.57
N LEU A 268 12.58 -0.79 9.64
CA LEU A 268 13.63 -0.79 8.62
C LEU A 268 14.64 -1.93 8.84
N SER A 269 14.43 -3.06 8.19
CA SER A 269 15.39 -4.17 8.18
C SER A 269 16.57 -3.88 7.24
N PRO A 270 17.73 -4.52 7.41
CA PRO A 270 18.81 -4.53 6.42
C PRO A 270 18.40 -5.01 5.00
N PHE A 271 17.21 -5.61 4.88
CA PHE A 271 16.71 -6.27 3.67
C PHE A 271 15.37 -5.69 3.15
N GLY A 272 14.86 -4.60 3.74
CA GLY A 272 13.62 -3.94 3.34
C GLY A 272 12.78 -3.53 4.54
N VAL A 273 11.50 -3.24 4.33
CA VAL A 273 10.55 -2.89 5.40
C VAL A 273 9.84 -4.14 5.91
N ARG A 274 9.88 -4.32 7.23
CA ARG A 274 9.23 -5.41 7.99
C ARG A 274 7.70 -5.31 7.91
N SER A 275 7.03 -6.46 7.94
CA SER A 275 5.56 -6.53 8.02
C SER A 275 5.01 -6.20 9.41
N LEU A 276 5.81 -6.39 10.46
CA LEU A 276 5.54 -5.99 11.84
C LEU A 276 6.79 -5.33 12.42
N SER A 277 6.61 -4.29 13.22
CA SER A 277 7.71 -3.65 13.91
C SER A 277 8.45 -4.62 14.85
N LYS A 278 9.78 -4.53 14.83
CA LYS A 278 10.68 -5.24 15.75
C LYS A 278 10.50 -4.82 17.21
N PHE A 279 9.90 -3.66 17.49
CA PHE A 279 9.48 -3.23 18.84
C PHE A 279 8.67 -4.30 19.58
N HIS A 280 7.84 -5.06 18.87
CA HIS A 280 7.01 -6.12 19.43
C HIS A 280 7.78 -7.40 19.82
N ALA A 281 9.11 -7.45 19.64
CA ALA A 281 9.95 -8.49 20.21
C ALA A 281 9.99 -8.40 21.74
N GLU A 282 10.16 -7.18 22.25
CA GLU A 282 10.20 -6.88 23.69
C GLU A 282 8.85 -6.46 24.24
N HIS A 283 8.00 -5.86 23.39
CA HIS A 283 6.70 -5.30 23.77
C HIS A 283 5.56 -5.95 22.97
N PRO A 284 5.30 -7.25 23.14
CA PRO A 284 4.24 -7.94 22.41
C PRO A 284 2.89 -7.30 22.72
N PHE A 285 2.04 -7.17 21.70
CA PHE A 285 0.66 -6.76 21.93
C PHE A 285 -0.13 -7.93 22.52
N VAL A 286 -0.87 -7.65 23.60
CA VAL A 286 -1.65 -8.64 24.33
C VAL A 286 -3.08 -8.15 24.51
N TYR A 287 -4.04 -8.99 24.18
CA TYR A 287 -5.46 -8.73 24.37
C TYR A 287 -6.13 -9.93 25.06
N ARG A 288 -6.81 -9.69 26.17
CA ARG A 288 -7.46 -10.74 26.96
C ARG A 288 -8.96 -10.77 26.68
N VAL A 289 -9.46 -11.95 26.32
CA VAL A 289 -10.85 -12.14 25.88
C VAL A 289 -11.32 -13.54 26.31
N ASN A 290 -12.47 -13.66 26.98
CA ASN A 290 -13.01 -14.95 27.47
C ASN A 290 -12.04 -15.79 28.35
N GLY A 291 -11.12 -15.14 29.07
CA GLY A 291 -10.09 -15.84 29.84
C GLY A 291 -8.92 -16.38 29.01
N GLU A 292 -8.96 -16.20 27.69
CA GLU A 292 -7.84 -16.46 26.77
C GLU A 292 -6.99 -15.20 26.57
N GLU A 293 -5.69 -15.41 26.40
CA GLU A 293 -4.74 -14.36 26.07
C GLU A 293 -4.36 -14.47 24.59
N LEU A 294 -4.76 -13.48 23.80
CA LEU A 294 -4.35 -13.34 22.41
C LEU A 294 -3.10 -12.47 22.35
N ARG A 295 -2.08 -12.94 21.63
CA ARG A 295 -0.76 -12.31 21.57
C ARG A 295 -0.25 -12.15 20.13
N VAL A 296 0.35 -10.99 19.86
CA VAL A 296 1.15 -10.72 18.66
C VAL A 296 2.55 -10.29 19.11
N ALA A 297 3.55 -11.07 18.71
CA ALA A 297 4.96 -10.77 18.93
C ALA A 297 5.68 -10.67 17.58
N TYR A 298 6.87 -10.06 17.60
CA TYR A 298 7.75 -10.03 16.43
C TYR A 298 8.35 -11.41 16.17
N THR A 299 8.05 -11.95 14.99
CA THR A 299 8.51 -13.25 14.52
C THR A 299 9.11 -13.05 13.12
N PRO A 300 10.44 -12.85 12.99
CA PRO A 300 11.06 -12.38 11.75
C PRO A 300 11.08 -13.39 10.61
N GLY A 301 10.77 -14.66 10.87
CA GLY A 301 10.83 -15.78 9.91
C GLY A 301 9.52 -16.55 9.79
N GLU A 302 9.55 -17.86 10.03
CA GLU A 302 8.37 -18.73 10.01
C GLU A 302 7.42 -18.39 11.17
N SER A 303 6.11 -18.63 10.99
CA SER A 303 5.11 -18.37 12.03
C SER A 303 5.37 -19.25 13.26
N ASP A 304 5.17 -18.70 14.45
CA ASP A 304 5.18 -19.40 15.73
C ASP A 304 3.79 -19.92 16.13
N SER A 305 2.79 -19.74 15.25
CA SER A 305 1.40 -20.15 15.46
C SER A 305 0.84 -20.88 14.25
N GLY A 306 -0.12 -21.78 14.50
CA GLY A 306 -0.85 -22.52 13.46
C GLY A 306 -2.01 -21.74 12.81
N LEU A 307 -2.19 -20.46 13.14
CA LEU A 307 -3.18 -19.60 12.46
C LEU A 307 -2.90 -19.63 10.95
N PHE A 308 -3.93 -19.95 10.15
CA PHE A 308 -3.83 -20.10 8.69
C PHE A 308 -2.76 -21.11 8.21
N GLY A 309 -2.57 -22.20 8.96
CA GLY A 309 -1.73 -23.33 8.52
C GLY A 309 -0.23 -23.14 8.76
N GLY A 310 0.21 -22.01 9.33
CA GLY A 310 1.57 -21.80 9.85
C GLY A 310 2.69 -21.57 8.81
N ASN A 311 2.41 -21.76 7.52
CA ASN A 311 3.42 -21.64 6.45
C ASN A 311 3.73 -20.20 6.04
N SER A 312 2.77 -19.28 6.19
CA SER A 312 2.92 -17.86 5.88
C SER A 312 2.99 -17.04 7.16
N ASN A 313 3.79 -15.97 7.16
CA ASN A 313 3.95 -15.12 8.33
C ASN A 313 4.09 -13.63 7.95
N TRP A 314 3.19 -12.83 8.52
CA TRP A 314 3.15 -11.37 8.41
C TRP A 314 3.63 -10.67 9.69
N ARG A 315 4.05 -11.40 10.72
CA ARG A 315 4.47 -10.82 12.00
C ARG A 315 5.96 -10.42 12.04
N GLY A 316 6.50 -9.93 10.92
CA GLY A 316 7.89 -9.49 10.88
C GLY A 316 8.61 -9.64 9.55
N PRO A 317 8.41 -10.71 8.76
CA PRO A 317 9.17 -10.94 7.53
C PRO A 317 9.02 -9.83 6.48
N ILE A 318 9.94 -9.83 5.51
CA ILE A 318 9.94 -8.91 4.37
C ILE A 318 9.12 -9.49 3.23
N TRP A 319 8.19 -8.69 2.73
CA TRP A 319 7.32 -9.03 1.61
C TRP A 319 7.49 -8.01 0.48
N PHE A 320 7.83 -8.52 -0.70
CA PHE A 320 8.06 -7.70 -1.90
C PHE A 320 6.87 -6.82 -2.32
N PRO A 321 5.61 -7.30 -2.37
CA PRO A 321 4.54 -6.51 -2.96
C PRO A 321 4.26 -5.21 -2.19
N LEU A 322 4.30 -5.24 -0.85
CA LEU A 322 4.04 -4.03 -0.03
C LEU A 322 5.25 -3.09 -0.01
N ASN A 323 6.47 -3.64 0.00
CA ASN A 323 7.68 -2.84 -0.17
C ASN A 323 7.71 -2.12 -1.52
N TYR A 324 7.30 -2.81 -2.59
CA TYR A 324 7.24 -2.24 -3.93
C TYR A 324 6.21 -1.10 -4.02
N LEU A 325 5.01 -1.29 -3.45
CA LEU A 325 3.99 -0.22 -3.40
C LEU A 325 4.43 0.96 -2.53
N LEU A 326 5.13 0.72 -1.42
CA LEU A 326 5.72 1.76 -0.59
C LEU A 326 6.75 2.59 -1.37
N ILE A 327 7.63 1.94 -2.13
CA ILE A 327 8.60 2.61 -3.00
C ILE A 327 7.87 3.50 -4.01
N GLU A 328 6.86 2.99 -4.71
CA GLU A 328 6.12 3.83 -5.67
C GLU A 328 5.40 5.00 -4.97
N ALA A 329 4.92 4.80 -3.74
CA ALA A 329 4.27 5.86 -2.96
C ALA A 329 5.27 6.97 -2.56
N LEU A 330 6.45 6.60 -2.07
CA LEU A 330 7.52 7.56 -1.74
C LEU A 330 7.95 8.39 -2.95
N GLU A 331 7.99 7.79 -4.14
CA GLU A 331 8.28 8.51 -5.38
C GLU A 331 7.18 9.51 -5.75
N ARG A 332 5.90 9.14 -5.57
CA ARG A 332 4.77 10.07 -5.78
C ARG A 332 4.79 11.22 -4.78
N TYR A 333 5.09 10.94 -3.51
CA TYR A 333 5.29 12.02 -2.53
C TYR A 333 6.48 12.92 -2.89
N HIS A 334 7.59 12.35 -3.36
CA HIS A 334 8.73 13.15 -3.84
C HIS A 334 8.35 14.00 -5.05
N GLN A 335 7.55 13.48 -5.98
CA GLN A 335 7.09 14.26 -7.14
C GLN A 335 6.37 15.56 -6.70
N PHE A 336 5.64 15.52 -5.59
CA PHE A 336 4.95 16.69 -5.05
C PHE A 336 5.84 17.57 -4.16
N TYR A 337 6.54 16.98 -3.19
CA TYR A 337 7.33 17.74 -2.21
C TYR A 337 8.74 18.13 -2.70
N GLY A 338 9.23 17.48 -3.75
CA GLY A 338 10.58 17.61 -4.27
C GLY A 338 11.65 17.36 -3.19
N ASP A 339 12.70 18.18 -3.24
CA ASP A 339 13.79 18.17 -2.26
C ASP A 339 13.47 18.89 -0.95
N ARG A 340 12.29 19.52 -0.84
CA ARG A 340 11.91 20.35 0.31
C ARG A 340 11.52 19.52 1.52
N LEU A 341 10.96 18.33 1.32
CA LEU A 341 10.68 17.39 2.40
C LEU A 341 11.85 16.43 2.55
N ARG A 342 12.57 16.58 3.66
CA ARG A 342 13.66 15.69 4.04
C ARG A 342 13.32 15.04 5.38
N VAL A 343 13.61 13.75 5.48
CA VAL A 343 13.41 12.94 6.68
C VAL A 343 14.71 12.22 7.02
N GLU A 344 14.89 11.88 8.29
CA GLU A 344 16.05 11.12 8.73
C GLU A 344 15.92 9.66 8.27
N CYS A 345 16.95 9.12 7.63
CA CYS A 345 16.95 7.75 7.12
C CYS A 345 18.37 7.16 7.12
N PRO A 346 18.65 6.13 7.94
CA PRO A 346 17.77 5.58 8.97
C PRO A 346 17.44 6.59 10.09
N THR A 347 16.30 6.42 10.77
CA THR A 347 15.95 7.23 11.95
C THR A 347 17.05 7.13 13.01
N GLY A 348 17.44 8.25 13.61
CA GLY A 348 18.54 8.33 14.58
C GLY A 348 19.96 8.35 14.00
N SER A 349 20.14 8.27 12.67
CA SER A 349 21.47 8.27 12.02
C SER A 349 22.10 9.65 11.82
N GLY A 350 21.34 10.72 11.96
CA GLY A 350 21.70 12.09 11.56
C GLY A 350 21.72 12.33 10.05
N GLN A 351 21.46 11.31 9.21
CA GLN A 351 21.44 11.43 7.75
C GLN A 351 20.03 11.78 7.27
N TYR A 352 19.91 12.93 6.58
CA TYR A 352 18.63 13.38 6.04
C TYR A 352 18.53 13.13 4.53
N MET A 353 17.45 12.50 4.12
CA MET A 353 17.18 12.12 2.73
C MET A 353 15.87 12.73 2.26
N ASN A 354 15.79 13.15 0.98
CA ASN A 354 14.50 13.38 0.34
C ASN A 354 13.77 12.04 0.09
N LEU A 355 12.48 12.06 -0.21
CA LEU A 355 11.71 10.81 -0.31
C LEU A 355 12.11 9.90 -1.49
N LYS A 356 12.74 10.44 -2.54
CA LYS A 356 13.33 9.64 -3.63
C LYS A 356 14.58 8.89 -3.17
N GLN A 357 15.43 9.52 -2.37
CA GLN A 357 16.59 8.89 -1.75
C GLN A 357 16.17 7.81 -0.74
N VAL A 358 15.12 8.06 0.05
CA VAL A 358 14.53 7.03 0.94
C VAL A 358 14.02 5.83 0.14
N ALA A 359 13.32 6.08 -0.98
CA ALA A 359 12.89 5.00 -1.87
C ALA A 359 14.08 4.19 -2.41
N ASP A 360 15.18 4.86 -2.79
CA ASP A 360 16.40 4.21 -3.28
C ASP A 360 17.15 3.42 -2.18
N GLU A 361 17.11 3.87 -0.93
CA GLU A 361 17.63 3.13 0.23
C GLU A 361 16.87 1.81 0.42
N ILE A 362 15.54 1.85 0.39
CA ILE A 362 14.69 0.65 0.50
C ILE A 362 14.96 -0.30 -0.69
N ARG A 363 15.07 0.22 -1.92
CA ARG A 363 15.43 -0.59 -3.10
C ARG A 363 16.77 -1.29 -2.91
N THR A 364 17.78 -0.58 -2.41
CA THR A 364 19.12 -1.11 -2.19
C THR A 364 19.09 -2.26 -1.18
N ARG A 365 18.31 -2.10 -0.09
CA ARG A 365 18.11 -3.15 0.91
C ARG A 365 17.41 -4.38 0.34
N LEU A 366 16.35 -4.21 -0.45
CA LEU A 366 15.66 -5.32 -1.10
C LEU A 366 16.56 -6.07 -2.08
N VAL A 367 17.34 -5.35 -2.89
CA VAL A 367 18.25 -5.95 -3.87
C VAL A 367 19.37 -6.72 -3.20
N ARG A 368 19.86 -6.26 -2.04
CA ARG A 368 20.89 -6.95 -1.25
C ARG A 368 20.54 -8.42 -0.97
N LEU A 369 19.26 -8.76 -0.84
CA LEU A 369 18.81 -10.14 -0.67
C LEU A 369 19.38 -11.09 -1.74
N PHE A 370 19.50 -10.61 -2.98
CA PHE A 370 19.86 -11.43 -4.13
C PHE A 370 21.28 -11.17 -4.63
N LEU A 371 22.02 -10.22 -4.06
CA LEU A 371 23.40 -9.97 -4.45
C LEU A 371 24.34 -10.83 -3.63
N SER A 372 25.44 -11.26 -4.26
CA SER A 372 26.50 -12.00 -3.60
C SER A 372 27.31 -11.03 -2.76
N ASP A 373 27.60 -11.42 -1.52
CA ASP A 373 28.58 -10.76 -0.68
C ASP A 373 30.02 -11.09 -1.12
N GLN A 374 31.00 -10.66 -0.32
CA GLN A 374 32.42 -10.87 -0.61
C GLN A 374 32.82 -12.35 -0.58
N ASP A 375 32.07 -13.18 0.16
CA ASP A 375 32.28 -14.62 0.28
C ASP A 375 31.51 -15.40 -0.81
N GLY A 376 30.82 -14.70 -1.73
CA GLY A 376 30.02 -15.29 -2.79
C GLY A 376 28.64 -15.78 -2.34
N SER A 377 28.26 -15.54 -1.07
CA SER A 377 26.99 -15.96 -0.51
C SER A 377 25.90 -14.91 -0.72
N ARG A 378 24.63 -15.34 -0.77
CA ARG A 378 23.47 -14.45 -0.92
C ARG A 378 22.56 -14.58 0.29
N PRO A 379 22.06 -13.49 0.89
CA PRO A 379 21.14 -13.58 2.01
C PRO A 379 19.89 -14.42 1.71
N CYS A 380 19.36 -14.34 0.48
CA CYS A 380 18.16 -15.07 0.08
C CYS A 380 18.30 -16.58 0.13
N TYR A 381 19.51 -17.14 0.05
CA TYR A 381 19.64 -18.60 0.05
C TYR A 381 19.13 -19.19 1.36
N ALA A 382 18.14 -20.09 1.24
CA ALA A 382 17.80 -20.99 2.32
C ALA A 382 19.09 -21.70 2.77
N ARG A 383 19.30 -21.92 4.08
CA ARG A 383 20.51 -22.53 4.67
C ARG A 383 20.76 -23.96 4.16
N GLY A 384 21.16 -24.09 2.91
CA GLY A 384 21.58 -25.32 2.27
C GLY A 384 22.89 -25.02 1.58
N GLU A 385 23.96 -25.67 2.04
CA GLU A 385 25.32 -25.55 1.51
C GLU A 385 25.34 -25.72 -0.02
N ARG A 386 24.42 -26.53 -0.56
CA ARG A 386 24.25 -26.74 -2.00
C ARG A 386 24.09 -25.44 -2.82
N PHE A 387 23.24 -24.49 -2.40
CA PHE A 387 23.01 -23.28 -3.19
C PHE A 387 24.11 -22.23 -3.00
N ARG A 388 25.03 -22.44 -2.06
CA ARG A 388 26.17 -21.55 -1.83
C ARG A 388 27.46 -22.11 -2.45
N ASP A 389 27.70 -23.41 -2.26
CA ASP A 389 29.00 -24.03 -2.45
C ASP A 389 29.07 -24.87 -3.74
N ASP A 390 27.94 -25.35 -4.27
CA ASP A 390 27.92 -26.16 -5.49
C ASP A 390 28.07 -25.28 -6.75
N PRO A 391 29.10 -25.50 -7.58
CA PRO A 391 29.36 -24.70 -8.78
C PRO A 391 28.25 -24.75 -9.82
N HIS A 392 27.35 -25.75 -9.77
CA HIS A 392 26.19 -25.84 -10.67
C HIS A 392 24.96 -25.11 -10.16
N TRP A 393 24.90 -24.78 -8.86
CA TRP A 393 23.70 -24.21 -8.22
C TRP A 393 23.92 -22.82 -7.65
N ARG A 394 25.16 -22.42 -7.36
CA ARG A 394 25.49 -21.12 -6.74
C ARG A 394 25.11 -19.87 -7.52
N ASP A 395 24.87 -20.02 -8.83
CA ASP A 395 24.46 -18.94 -9.73
C ASP A 395 22.96 -18.99 -10.06
N LEU A 396 22.24 -20.02 -9.57
CA LEU A 396 20.79 -20.14 -9.70
C LEU A 396 20.10 -19.39 -8.56
N VAL A 397 19.74 -18.13 -8.81
CA VAL A 397 19.06 -17.29 -7.82
C VAL A 397 17.58 -17.67 -7.74
N LEU A 398 17.14 -18.10 -6.56
CA LEU A 398 15.77 -18.49 -6.28
C LEU A 398 14.93 -17.32 -5.76
N PHE A 399 13.65 -17.31 -6.10
CA PHE A 399 12.68 -16.31 -5.64
C PHE A 399 11.75 -16.93 -4.61
N TYR A 400 11.81 -16.40 -3.39
CA TYR A 400 11.04 -16.91 -2.27
C TYR A 400 9.77 -16.12 -2.05
N GLU A 401 8.82 -16.72 -1.32
CA GLU A 401 7.55 -16.11 -0.99
C GLU A 401 7.74 -14.86 -0.13
N TYR A 402 8.58 -14.97 0.90
CA TYR A 402 8.97 -13.90 1.81
C TYR A 402 10.36 -14.16 2.36
N PHE A 403 10.92 -13.18 3.07
CA PHE A 403 12.31 -13.24 3.55
C PHE A 403 12.40 -12.94 5.03
N HIS A 404 13.27 -13.68 5.72
CA HIS A 404 13.53 -13.46 7.13
C HIS A 404 14.08 -12.06 7.36
N ALA A 405 13.42 -11.25 8.18
CA ALA A 405 13.75 -9.83 8.30
C ALA A 405 15.14 -9.54 8.88
N ASP A 406 15.70 -10.39 9.73
CA ASP A 406 17.04 -10.12 10.31
C ASP A 406 18.19 -10.81 9.58
N THR A 407 17.93 -11.85 8.78
CA THR A 407 18.99 -12.65 8.15
C THR A 407 18.94 -12.64 6.62
N GLY A 408 17.81 -12.21 6.05
CA GLY A 408 17.56 -12.23 4.61
C GLY A 408 17.20 -13.60 4.05
N ARG A 409 17.21 -14.65 4.88
CA ARG A 409 16.90 -16.03 4.46
C ARG A 409 15.57 -16.12 3.72
N GLY A 410 15.56 -16.67 2.52
CA GLY A 410 14.33 -16.96 1.76
C GLY A 410 13.47 -18.04 2.43
N LEU A 411 12.16 -17.80 2.49
CA LEU A 411 11.17 -18.63 3.18
C LEU A 411 9.91 -18.85 2.31
N GLY A 412 9.11 -19.85 2.68
CA GLY A 412 7.93 -20.25 1.91
C GLY A 412 8.30 -20.87 0.55
N ALA A 413 7.42 -20.72 -0.45
CA ALA A 413 7.64 -21.24 -1.79
C ALA A 413 8.90 -20.63 -2.45
N SER A 414 9.79 -21.47 -2.99
CA SER A 414 11.14 -21.06 -3.49
C SER A 414 11.21 -20.75 -4.99
N HIS A 415 10.08 -20.89 -5.72
CA HIS A 415 9.94 -20.51 -7.12
C HIS A 415 8.82 -19.48 -7.29
N GLN A 416 8.72 -18.55 -6.35
CA GLN A 416 7.73 -17.48 -6.33
C GLN A 416 8.09 -16.38 -7.33
N THR A 417 8.09 -16.71 -8.62
CA THR A 417 8.06 -15.73 -9.72
C THR A 417 6.70 -15.06 -9.87
N GLY A 418 5.90 -15.05 -8.79
CA GLY A 418 4.77 -14.15 -8.58
C GLY A 418 5.28 -12.78 -8.13
N TRP A 419 4.94 -12.34 -6.92
CA TRP A 419 5.28 -10.98 -6.47
C TRP A 419 6.79 -10.73 -6.26
N THR A 420 7.61 -11.76 -6.01
CA THR A 420 9.05 -11.55 -5.78
C THR A 420 9.80 -11.19 -7.07
N ALA A 421 9.22 -11.49 -8.24
CA ALA A 421 9.72 -11.01 -9.52
C ALA A 421 9.71 -9.47 -9.65
N LEU A 422 9.02 -8.75 -8.76
CA LEU A 422 9.09 -7.29 -8.65
C LEU A 422 10.51 -6.77 -8.33
N VAL A 423 11.46 -7.64 -7.95
CA VAL A 423 12.87 -7.27 -7.87
C VAL A 423 13.46 -6.84 -9.22
N ALA A 424 12.97 -7.39 -10.34
CA ALA A 424 13.50 -7.09 -11.68
C ALA A 424 13.40 -5.59 -12.03
N PRO A 425 12.23 -4.92 -11.97
CA PRO A 425 12.15 -3.48 -12.19
C PRO A 425 12.89 -2.65 -11.12
N ILE A 426 13.05 -3.17 -9.90
CA ILE A 426 13.87 -2.50 -8.86
C ILE A 426 15.34 -2.47 -9.28
N LEU A 427 15.88 -3.61 -9.74
CA LEU A 427 17.26 -3.73 -10.23
C LEU A 427 17.51 -2.82 -11.43
N GLU A 428 16.59 -2.85 -12.40
CA GLU A 428 16.65 -1.99 -13.59
C GLU A 428 16.68 -0.51 -13.20
N GLY A 429 15.78 -0.09 -12.30
CA GLY A 429 15.72 1.29 -11.83
C GLY A 429 16.99 1.76 -11.10
N LEU A 430 17.63 0.88 -10.32
CA LEU A 430 18.92 1.17 -9.69
C LEU A 430 20.07 1.26 -10.71
N ALA A 431 20.10 0.37 -11.70
CA ALA A 431 21.11 0.36 -12.76
C ALA A 431 21.06 1.66 -13.60
N GLN A 432 19.86 2.05 -14.06
CA GLN A 432 19.66 3.28 -14.83
C GLN A 432 20.13 4.53 -14.07
N ARG A 433 19.91 4.57 -12.74
CA ARG A 433 20.36 5.70 -11.89
C ARG A 433 21.87 5.75 -11.70
N ARG A 434 22.56 4.60 -11.72
CA ARG A 434 24.03 4.56 -11.69
C ARG A 434 24.64 5.05 -13.00
N GLU A 435 24.01 4.73 -14.13
CA GLU A 435 24.43 5.16 -15.46
C GLU A 435 24.12 6.64 -15.73
N SER A 436 23.11 7.21 -15.05
CA SER A 436 22.74 8.63 -15.11
C SER A 436 22.94 9.35 -13.77
N PRO A 437 24.19 9.55 -13.29
CA PRO A 437 24.42 10.28 -12.03
C PRO A 437 24.02 11.76 -12.08
N GLN A 438 23.57 12.29 -13.22
CA GLN A 438 23.21 13.70 -13.41
C GLN A 438 21.94 13.86 -14.27
N SER A 439 20.81 14.06 -13.59
CA SER A 439 19.73 14.92 -14.09
C SER A 439 19.00 15.61 -12.93
N THR A 440 19.74 16.06 -11.92
CA THR A 440 19.28 17.02 -10.92
C THR A 440 19.59 18.43 -11.41
N SER A 441 18.95 18.84 -12.50
CA SER A 441 18.54 20.22 -12.78
C SER A 441 17.89 20.24 -14.17
N ARG A 442 16.57 20.37 -14.21
CA ARG A 442 15.82 21.27 -15.10
C ARG A 442 14.34 21.16 -14.78
#